data_AF-A0AAN1SIR5-F1
#
_entry.id   AF-A0AAN1SIR5-F1
#
_cell.length_a   1.000
_cell.length_b   1.000
_cell.length_c   1.000
_cell.angle_alpha   90.00
_cell.angle_beta   90.00
_cell.angle_gamma   90.00
#
_symmetry.space_group_name_H-M   'P 1'
#
loop_
_entity.id
_entity.type
_entity.pdbx_description
1 polymer ?
#
loop_
_entity_poly.entity_id
_entity_poly.type
_entity_poly.pdbx_seq_one_letter_code
_entity_poly.pdbx_strand_id
1 'polypeptide(L)'
;MTAVAEEKYTLKQLRNLRGYSREELARKSNVTSRTIYLYESDIENLRNGKYVTLDKIAKALGVGVTDIFLDPDSEKPKWIA
;
A
#
# COMPACT_ATOMS: atom_id res chain seq x y z
N MET A 1 0.38 15.76 22.80
CA MET A 1 0.31 15.60 21.34
C MET A 1 -0.03 14.14 21.10
N THR A 2 -1.27 13.90 20.68
CA THR A 2 -1.92 12.59 20.68
C THR A 2 -1.15 11.62 19.79
N ALA A 3 -0.76 10.47 20.35
CA ALA A 3 -0.30 9.33 19.55
C ALA A 3 -1.51 8.83 18.75
N VAL A 4 -1.65 9.33 17.52
CA VAL A 4 -2.57 8.75 16.55
C VAL A 4 -1.96 7.40 16.22
N ALA A 5 -2.64 6.31 16.57
CA ALA A 5 -2.28 4.99 16.06
C ALA A 5 -2.12 5.14 14.54
N GLU A 6 -0.93 4.92 14.00
CA GLU A 6 -0.69 5.03 12.56
C GLU A 6 -1.64 4.02 11.90
N GLU A 7 -2.76 4.49 11.36
CA GLU A 7 -3.68 3.66 10.61
C GLU A 7 -2.97 3.26 9.33
N LYS A 8 -2.26 2.14 9.40
CA LYS A 8 -1.60 1.54 8.25
C LYS A 8 -2.67 0.90 7.38
N TYR A 9 -2.72 1.31 6.13
CA TYR A 9 -3.67 0.78 5.15
C TYR A 9 -2.97 -0.20 4.23
N THR A 10 -3.65 -1.27 3.84
CA THR A 10 -3.16 -2.16 2.80
C THR A 10 -2.99 -1.41 1.49
N LEU A 11 -2.07 -1.87 0.63
CA LEU A 11 -1.87 -1.30 -0.70
C LEU A 11 -3.19 -1.15 -1.48
N LYS A 12 -4.07 -2.15 -1.38
CA LYS A 12 -5.38 -2.15 -2.01
C LYS A 12 -6.30 -1.05 -1.48
N GLN A 13 -6.33 -0.85 -0.17
CA GLN A 13 -7.13 0.22 0.45
C GLN A 13 -6.62 1.59 0.02
N LEU A 14 -5.31 1.84 0.08
CA LEU A 14 -4.72 3.10 -0.38
C LEU A 14 -5.02 3.36 -1.85
N ARG A 15 -4.91 2.33 -2.70
CA ARG A 15 -5.25 2.45 -4.12
C ARG A 15 -6.72 2.83 -4.32
N ASN A 16 -7.64 2.18 -3.60
CA ASN A 16 -9.06 2.46 -3.68
C ASN A 16 -9.41 3.86 -3.15
N LEU A 17 -8.77 4.32 -2.07
CA LEU A 17 -8.94 5.68 -1.53
C LEU A 17 -8.52 6.76 -2.54
N ARG A 18 -7.54 6.45 -3.40
CA ARG A 18 -7.12 7.33 -4.50
C ARG A 18 -7.97 7.17 -5.77
N GLY A 19 -8.91 6.23 -5.80
CA GLY A 19 -9.75 5.96 -6.97
C GLY A 19 -9.00 5.34 -8.16
N TYR A 20 -7.83 4.74 -7.94
CA TYR A 20 -7.03 4.17 -9.02
C TYR A 20 -7.41 2.71 -9.29
N SER A 21 -7.49 2.31 -10.55
CA SER A 21 -7.35 0.90 -10.96
C SER A 21 -5.89 0.42 -10.77
N ARG A 22 -5.66 -0.90 -10.86
CA ARG A 22 -4.30 -1.47 -10.75
C ARG A 22 -3.42 -0.97 -11.89
N GLU A 23 -4.00 -0.85 -13.08
CA GLU A 23 -3.36 -0.36 -14.28
C GLU A 23 -2.98 1.12 -14.16
N GLU A 24 -3.82 1.93 -13.52
CA GLU A 24 -3.52 3.34 -13.24
C GLU A 24 -2.41 3.49 -12.20
N LEU A 25 -2.48 2.74 -11.10
CA LEU A 25 -1.42 2.79 -10.10
C LEU A 25 -0.08 2.32 -10.70
N ALA A 26 -0.10 1.26 -11.49
CA ALA A 26 1.07 0.74 -12.20
C ALA A 26 1.70 1.80 -13.11
N ARG A 27 0.88 2.47 -13.93
CA ARG A 27 1.34 3.57 -14.80
C ARG A 27 1.94 4.73 -14.00
N LYS A 28 1.28 5.16 -12.92
CA LYS A 28 1.75 6.27 -12.06
C LYS A 28 3.03 5.95 -11.30
N SER A 29 3.20 4.72 -10.85
CA SER A 29 4.37 4.25 -10.10
C SER A 29 5.47 3.67 -10.98
N ASN A 30 5.28 3.61 -12.30
CA ASN A 30 6.23 3.01 -13.24
C ASN A 30 6.62 1.57 -12.84
N VAL A 31 5.60 0.76 -12.51
CA VAL A 31 5.70 -0.69 -12.27
C VAL A 31 4.67 -1.41 -13.14
N THR A 32 4.68 -2.74 -13.15
CA THR A 32 3.70 -3.51 -13.91
C THR A 32 2.40 -3.68 -13.15
N SER A 33 1.25 -3.76 -13.85
CA SER A 33 -0.04 -4.09 -13.19
C SER A 33 0.02 -5.44 -12.46
N ARG A 34 0.82 -6.39 -12.99
CA ARG A 34 1.11 -7.67 -12.32
C ARG A 34 1.81 -7.49 -10.98
N THR A 35 2.77 -6.57 -10.88
CA THR A 35 3.45 -6.25 -9.60
C THR A 35 2.44 -5.75 -8.57
N ILE A 36 1.55 -4.83 -8.95
CA ILE A 36 0.49 -4.34 -8.07
C ILE A 36 -0.43 -5.48 -7.65
N TYR A 37 -0.87 -6.32 -8.59
CA TYR A 37 -1.69 -7.50 -8.28
C TYR A 37 -1.02 -8.43 -7.26
N LEU A 38 0.24 -8.81 -7.49
CA LEU A 38 0.98 -9.71 -6.58
C LEU A 38 1.07 -9.14 -5.16
N TYR A 39 1.33 -7.84 -5.05
CA TYR A 39 1.43 -7.15 -3.77
C TYR A 39 0.09 -6.99 -3.05
N GLU A 40 -1.01 -6.86 -3.78
CA GLU A 40 -2.36 -6.83 -3.21
C GLU A 40 -2.90 -8.20 -2.84
N SER A 41 -2.48 -9.25 -3.56
CA SER A 41 -2.94 -10.62 -3.37
C SER A 41 -2.23 -11.32 -2.23
N ASP A 42 -0.96 -11.02 -2.01
CA ASP A 42 -0.14 -11.65 -0.98
C ASP A 42 0.86 -10.65 -0.40
N ILE A 43 0.70 -10.39 0.90
CA ILE A 43 1.50 -9.42 1.64
C ILE A 43 2.98 -9.82 1.72
N GLU A 44 3.30 -11.12 1.66
CA GLU A 44 4.68 -11.58 1.67
C GLU A 44 5.42 -11.16 0.39
N ASN A 45 4.73 -11.08 -0.76
CA ASN A 45 5.32 -10.55 -1.98
C ASN A 45 5.64 -9.05 -1.86
N LEU A 46 4.77 -8.30 -1.17
CA LEU A 46 4.97 -6.88 -0.89
C LEU A 46 6.17 -6.67 0.06
N ARG A 47 6.26 -7.44 1.14
CA ARG A 47 7.36 -7.39 2.13
C ARG A 47 8.72 -7.76 1.52
N ASN A 48 8.74 -8.79 0.67
CA ASN A 48 9.95 -9.22 -0.04
C ASN A 48 10.27 -8.35 -1.27
N GLY A 49 9.42 -7.36 -1.57
CA GLY A 49 9.62 -6.41 -2.64
C GLY A 49 10.85 -5.53 -2.43
N LYS A 50 11.51 -5.14 -3.53
CA LYS A 50 12.60 -4.17 -3.46
C LYS A 50 12.07 -2.84 -2.93
N TYR A 51 12.77 -2.23 -1.98
CA TYR A 51 12.42 -0.91 -1.43
C TYR A 51 12.18 0.13 -2.53
N VAL A 52 13.02 0.15 -3.57
CA VAL A 52 12.86 1.07 -4.72
C VAL A 52 11.49 0.92 -5.41
N THR A 53 10.92 -0.28 -5.46
CA THR A 53 9.59 -0.53 -6.01
C THR A 53 8.51 -0.03 -5.05
N LEU A 54 8.66 -0.28 -3.75
CA LEU A 54 7.74 0.19 -2.72
C LEU A 54 7.69 1.72 -2.67
N ASP A 55 8.83 2.38 -2.71
CA ASP A 55 8.97 3.84 -2.74
C ASP A 55 8.26 4.46 -3.94
N LYS A 56 8.41 3.88 -5.14
CA LYS A 56 7.68 4.34 -6.34
C LYS A 56 6.16 4.23 -6.17
N ILE A 57 5.68 3.14 -5.59
CA ILE A 57 4.25 2.91 -5.36
C ILE A 57 3.73 3.88 -4.30
N ALA A 58 4.45 4.05 -3.19
CA ALA A 58 4.11 4.98 -2.13
C ALA A 58 4.04 6.43 -2.65
N LYS A 59 5.04 6.86 -3.42
CA LYS A 59 5.05 8.18 -4.09
C LYS A 59 3.85 8.38 -5.02
N ALA A 60 3.48 7.36 -5.81
CA ALA A 60 2.31 7.43 -6.68
C ALA A 60 0.98 7.53 -5.90
N LEU A 61 0.94 7.00 -4.68
CA LEU A 61 -0.19 7.09 -3.75
C LEU A 61 -0.13 8.35 -2.87
N GLY A 62 0.97 9.12 -2.92
CA GLY A 62 1.18 10.30 -2.08
C GLY A 62 1.27 9.97 -0.59
N VAL A 63 1.86 8.81 -0.26
CA VAL A 63 2.12 8.36 1.12
C VAL A 63 3.58 7.95 1.27
N GLY A 64 4.03 7.74 2.51
CA GLY A 64 5.31 7.11 2.81
C GLY A 64 5.24 5.58 2.69
N VAL A 65 6.40 4.93 2.54
CA VAL A 65 6.48 3.46 2.51
C VAL A 65 6.03 2.85 3.84
N THR A 66 6.24 3.55 4.95
CA THR A 66 5.84 3.14 6.32
C THR A 66 4.33 3.17 6.55
N ASP A 67 3.60 3.96 5.77
CA ASP A 67 2.13 4.06 5.82
C ASP A 67 1.45 2.86 5.14
N ILE A 68 2.18 2.17 4.24
CA ILE A 68 1.72 0.94 3.63
C ILE A 68 1.81 -0.17 4.66
N PHE A 69 0.69 -0.82 4.93
CA PHE A 69 0.61 -1.95 5.84
C PHE A 69 1.45 -3.13 5.32
N LEU A 70 2.54 -3.43 6.03
CA LEU A 70 3.50 -4.47 5.69
C LEU A 70 3.52 -5.64 6.69
N ASP A 71 2.79 -5.60 7.80
CA ASP A 71 2.87 -6.64 8.85
C ASP A 71 1.51 -7.24 9.20
N PRO A 72 1.36 -8.58 9.23
CA PRO A 72 0.10 -9.23 9.62
C PRO A 72 -0.29 -9.01 11.09
N ASP A 73 0.66 -8.66 11.96
CA ASP A 73 0.44 -8.40 13.39
C ASP A 73 0.02 -6.96 13.71
N SER A 74 -0.04 -6.07 12.70
CA SER A 74 -0.67 -4.76 12.90
C SER A 74 -2.19 -4.96 12.95
N GLU A 75 -2.81 -4.70 14.10
CA GLU A 75 -4.26 -4.79 14.27
C GLU A 75 -4.96 -4.03 13.14
N LYS A 76 -5.81 -4.73 12.37
CA LYS A 76 -6.66 -4.09 11.35
C LYS A 76 -7.42 -2.93 12.00
N PRO A 77 -7.45 -1.74 11.41
CA PRO A 77 -8.24 -0.64 11.94
C PRO A 77 -9.69 -1.10 12.06
N LYS A 78 -10.21 -1.10 13.30
CA LYS A 78 -11.61 -1.42 13.57
C LYS A 78 -12.43 -0.25 13.03
N TRP A 79 -13.16 -0.48 11.95
CA TRP A 79 -14.19 0.45 11.51
C TRP A 79 -15.18 0.64 12.66
N ILE A 80 -15.27 1.85 13.20
CA ILE A 80 -16.33 2.23 14.12
C ILE A 80 -17.48 2.72 13.22
N ALA A 81 -18.58 1.96 13.22
CA ALA A 81 -19.81 2.32 12.53
C ALA A 81 -20.59 3.39 13.28
#